data_AF-A0AAJ3LQE8-F1
#
_entry.id   AF-A0AAJ3LQE8-F1
#
_cell.length_a   1.000
_cell.length_b   1.000
_cell.length_c   1.000
_cell.angle_alpha   90.00
_cell.angle_beta   90.00
_cell.angle_gamma   90.00
#
_symmetry.space_group_name_H-M   'P 1'
#
loop_
_entity.id
_entity.type
_entity.pdbx_description
1 polymer ?
#
loop_
_entity_poly.entity_id
_entity_poly.type
_entity_poly.pdbx_seq_one_letter_code
_entity_poly.pdbx_strand_id
1 'polypeptide(L)'
;MPVIEPGSWVHPGSKPDWSEIGTIGRFAVSVDGGRFDRHHHDDHEIWFITEGKGKVLVDGGERYVQSGDIVLTQAGDTHDIVELYETIRGFFTETGLPAGGRVGHLHANEEDAAGHVVTALPLPADFPARA
;
A
#
# COMPACT_ATOMS: atom_id res chain seq x y z
N MET A 1 -11.06 20.01 11.62
CA MET A 1 -11.01 18.70 10.95
C MET A 1 -9.57 18.47 10.53
N PRO A 2 -8.96 17.31 10.81
CA PRO A 2 -7.57 17.08 10.43
C PRO A 2 -7.47 17.04 8.90
N VAL A 3 -6.61 17.90 8.34
CA VAL A 3 -6.17 17.79 6.95
C VAL A 3 -4.87 17.00 6.99
N ILE A 4 -4.83 15.86 6.30
CA ILE A 4 -3.61 15.06 6.17
C ILE A 4 -2.85 15.63 4.98
N GLU A 5 -1.67 16.20 5.23
CA GLU A 5 -0.79 16.74 4.18
C GLU A 5 0.08 15.63 3.58
N PRO A 6 0.59 15.79 2.34
CA PRO A 6 1.58 14.87 1.79
C PRO A 6 2.78 14.69 2.74
N GLY A 7 3.18 13.44 2.98
CA GLY A 7 4.25 13.11 3.95
C GLY A 7 3.80 13.01 5.40
N SER A 8 2.51 13.20 5.68
CA SER A 8 1.91 12.92 6.99
C SER A 8 0.83 11.84 6.87
N TRP A 9 0.54 11.15 7.97
CA TRP A 9 -0.56 10.19 8.07
C TRP A 9 -1.11 10.16 9.50
N VAL A 10 -2.37 9.75 9.61
CA VAL A 10 -2.97 9.41 10.89
C VAL A 10 -2.43 8.04 11.31
N HIS A 11 -2.09 7.89 12.58
CA HIS A 11 -1.71 6.62 13.20
C HIS A 11 -2.52 6.44 14.50
N PRO A 12 -2.57 5.23 15.10
CA PRO A 12 -3.46 4.96 16.23
C PRO A 12 -3.29 5.91 17.43
N GLY A 13 -2.08 6.40 17.67
CA GLY A 13 -1.79 7.37 18.74
C GLY A 13 -2.17 8.83 18.46
N SER A 14 -2.52 9.17 17.22
CA SER A 14 -2.88 10.54 16.79
C SER A 14 -4.26 10.65 16.16
N LYS A 15 -4.97 9.53 15.96
CA LYS A 15 -6.31 9.53 15.36
C LYS A 15 -7.31 10.27 16.26
N PRO A 16 -8.28 11.00 15.69
CA PRO A 16 -9.39 11.55 16.47
C PRO A 16 -10.19 10.44 17.18
N ASP A 17 -10.70 10.72 18.37
CA ASP A 17 -11.45 9.74 19.18
C ASP A 17 -12.68 9.16 18.45
N TRP A 18 -13.30 9.94 17.57
CA TRP A 18 -14.45 9.52 16.77
C TRP A 18 -14.09 8.66 15.55
N SER A 19 -12.80 8.58 15.18
CA SER A 19 -12.35 7.85 13.99
C SER A 19 -12.25 6.37 14.30
N GLU A 20 -13.05 5.55 13.63
CA GLU A 20 -12.88 4.08 13.64
C GLU A 20 -11.67 3.65 12.81
N ILE A 21 -11.21 4.51 11.88
CA ILE A 21 -10.00 4.31 11.10
C ILE A 21 -8.75 4.52 11.97
N GLY A 22 -7.93 3.49 12.09
CA GLY A 22 -6.72 3.42 12.89
C GLY A 22 -5.55 4.18 12.26
N THR A 23 -5.33 3.93 10.97
CA THR A 23 -4.26 4.55 10.17
C THR A 23 -4.82 4.95 8.82
N ILE A 24 -4.49 6.15 8.34
CA ILE A 24 -4.84 6.59 6.98
C ILE A 24 -3.79 7.55 6.46
N GLY A 25 -3.33 7.32 5.23
CA GLY A 25 -2.23 8.06 4.65
C GLY A 25 -2.23 8.00 3.13
N ARG A 26 -1.29 8.72 2.52
CA ARG A 26 -1.04 8.68 1.08
C ARG A 26 0.31 8.06 0.80
N PHE A 27 0.42 7.37 -0.32
CA PHE A 27 1.67 6.83 -0.81
C PHE A 27 1.88 7.20 -2.28
N ALA A 28 3.14 7.25 -2.68
CA ALA A 28 3.54 7.41 -4.07
C ALA A 28 4.82 6.63 -4.32
N VAL A 29 4.86 5.86 -5.41
CA VAL A 29 6.05 5.11 -5.82
C VAL A 29 6.39 5.52 -7.26
N SER A 30 7.50 6.24 -7.39
CA SER A 30 7.97 6.80 -8.65
C SER A 30 8.62 5.75 -9.53
N VAL A 31 8.39 5.81 -10.84
CA VAL A 31 9.19 5.05 -11.82
C VAL A 31 10.66 5.46 -11.84
N ASP A 32 10.99 6.63 -11.30
CA ASP A 32 12.35 7.13 -11.11
C ASP A 32 12.90 6.73 -9.74
N GLY A 33 13.21 5.43 -9.58
CA GLY A 33 13.89 4.91 -8.38
C GLY A 33 13.02 4.82 -7.12
N GLY A 34 11.69 4.79 -7.25
CA GLY A 34 10.78 4.60 -6.13
C GLY A 34 11.08 3.31 -5.37
N ARG A 35 10.93 3.36 -4.04
CA ARG A 35 11.17 2.23 -3.14
C ARG A 35 9.90 1.81 -2.43
N PHE A 36 9.81 0.52 -2.15
CA PHE A 36 8.76 -0.09 -1.34
C PHE A 36 9.34 -1.26 -0.55
N ASP A 37 8.77 -1.55 0.60
CA ASP A 37 9.13 -2.71 1.41
C ASP A 37 7.99 -3.73 1.41
N ARG A 38 8.34 -5.01 1.41
CA ARG A 38 7.35 -6.09 1.50
C ARG A 38 6.95 -6.28 2.94
N HIS A 39 5.67 -6.15 3.26
CA HIS A 39 5.23 -6.20 4.65
C HIS A 39 3.84 -6.79 4.81
N HIS A 40 3.43 -6.95 6.06
CA HIS A 40 2.09 -7.28 6.48
C HIS A 40 1.72 -6.46 7.71
N HIS A 41 0.45 -6.49 8.08
CA HIS A 41 -0.07 -5.88 9.30
C HIS A 41 -0.85 -6.90 10.13
N ASP A 42 -0.96 -6.65 11.43
CA ASP A 42 -1.93 -7.34 12.28
C ASP A 42 -3.36 -6.74 12.12
N ASP A 43 -3.58 -5.88 11.12
CA ASP A 43 -4.85 -5.24 10.76
C ASP A 43 -5.17 -5.46 9.28
N HIS A 44 -6.41 -5.23 8.88
CA HIS A 44 -6.81 -5.16 7.48
C HIS A 44 -6.37 -3.83 6.87
N GLU A 45 -5.88 -3.87 5.63
CA GLU A 45 -5.49 -2.67 4.91
C GLU A 45 -6.23 -2.58 3.57
N ILE A 46 -6.59 -1.36 3.19
CA ILE A 46 -7.27 -1.05 1.95
C ILE A 46 -6.52 0.06 1.25
N TRP A 47 -6.14 -0.16 0.00
CA TRP A 47 -5.58 0.87 -0.87
C TRP A 47 -6.62 1.33 -1.89
N PHE A 48 -6.60 2.61 -2.20
CA PHE A 48 -7.20 3.14 -3.43
C PHE A 48 -6.11 3.71 -4.32
N ILE A 49 -5.98 3.15 -5.52
CA ILE A 49 -5.02 3.60 -6.53
C ILE A 49 -5.62 4.79 -7.28
N THR A 50 -5.15 5.99 -6.96
CA THR A 50 -5.63 7.23 -7.57
C THR A 50 -5.02 7.50 -8.95
N GLU A 51 -3.78 7.05 -9.18
CA GLU A 51 -3.01 7.29 -10.39
C GLU A 51 -2.05 6.12 -10.66
N GLY A 52 -1.77 5.88 -11.94
CA GLY A 52 -0.72 4.98 -12.40
C GLY A 52 -1.17 3.56 -12.68
N LYS A 53 -0.18 2.71 -12.97
CA LYS A 53 -0.29 1.30 -13.33
C LYS A 53 0.91 0.55 -12.78
N GLY A 54 0.67 -0.64 -12.26
CA GLY A 54 1.75 -1.52 -11.82
C GLY A 54 1.25 -2.92 -11.53
N LYS A 55 2.11 -3.68 -10.85
CA LYS A 55 1.82 -5.03 -10.38
C LYS A 55 2.13 -5.11 -8.89
N VAL A 56 1.20 -5.67 -8.14
CA VAL A 56 1.30 -5.85 -6.69
C VAL A 56 1.36 -7.33 -6.36
N LEU A 57 2.06 -7.69 -5.29
CA LEU A 57 1.92 -8.98 -4.62
C LEU A 57 0.86 -8.80 -3.54
N VAL A 58 -0.18 -9.61 -3.54
CA VAL A 58 -1.21 -9.66 -2.49
C VAL A 58 -1.74 -11.09 -2.38
N ASP A 59 -2.03 -11.58 -1.17
CA ASP A 59 -2.57 -12.93 -0.95
C ASP A 59 -1.75 -14.03 -1.67
N GLY A 60 -0.41 -13.91 -1.60
CA GLY A 60 0.54 -14.84 -2.23
C GLY A 60 0.55 -14.85 -3.77
N GLY A 61 -0.14 -13.92 -4.43
CA GLY A 61 -0.22 -13.84 -5.89
C GLY A 61 0.03 -12.44 -6.44
N GLU A 62 0.59 -12.38 -7.65
CA GLU A 62 0.79 -11.13 -8.35
C GLU A 62 -0.48 -10.70 -9.12
N ARG A 63 -0.82 -9.41 -9.06
CA ARG A 63 -2.01 -8.83 -9.71
C ARG A 63 -1.68 -7.48 -10.34
N TYR A 64 -2.22 -7.23 -11.53
CA TYR A 64 -2.18 -5.90 -12.12
C TYR A 64 -3.12 -4.95 -11.39
N VAL A 65 -2.63 -3.75 -11.11
CA VAL A 65 -3.41 -2.64 -10.57
C VAL A 65 -3.28 -1.41 -11.45
N GLN A 66 -4.36 -0.63 -11.54
CA GLN A 66 -4.38 0.64 -12.25
C GLN A 66 -5.22 1.68 -11.53
N SER A 67 -5.21 2.91 -12.06
CA SER A 67 -6.03 4.02 -11.56
C SER A 67 -7.51 3.62 -11.44
N GLY A 68 -8.10 3.89 -10.28
CA GLY A 68 -9.47 3.50 -9.93
C GLY A 68 -9.58 2.20 -9.15
N ASP A 69 -8.50 1.43 -9.02
CA ASP A 69 -8.53 0.13 -8.35
C ASP A 69 -8.53 0.27 -6.83
N ILE A 70 -9.24 -0.65 -6.18
CA ILE A 70 -9.22 -0.84 -4.73
C ILE A 70 -8.54 -2.17 -4.46
N VAL A 71 -7.51 -2.17 -3.62
CA VAL A 71 -6.79 -3.36 -3.17
C VAL A 71 -7.19 -3.61 -1.71
N LEU A 72 -7.53 -4.85 -1.38
CA LEU A 72 -7.88 -5.25 -0.02
C LEU A 72 -6.91 -6.33 0.42
N THR A 73 -6.35 -6.17 1.61
CA THR A 73 -5.49 -7.17 2.26
C THR A 73 -6.07 -7.51 3.63
N GLN A 74 -6.09 -8.80 3.97
CA GLN A 74 -6.46 -9.25 5.30
C GLN A 74 -5.27 -9.11 6.27
N ALA A 75 -5.57 -9.13 7.57
CA ALA A 75 -4.51 -9.15 8.58
C ALA A 75 -3.63 -10.39 8.37
N GLY A 76 -2.32 -10.18 8.34
CA GLY A 76 -1.32 -11.19 8.03
C GLY A 76 -1.00 -11.37 6.54
N ASP A 77 -1.80 -10.80 5.63
CA ASP A 77 -1.51 -10.89 4.19
C ASP A 77 -0.27 -10.07 3.87
N THR A 78 0.77 -10.75 3.38
CA THR A 78 1.95 -10.07 2.87
C THR A 78 1.63 -9.39 1.55
N HIS A 79 2.05 -8.13 1.43
CA HIS A 79 1.81 -7.32 0.25
C HIS A 79 3.00 -6.43 -0.11
N ASP A 80 3.05 -6.05 -1.39
CA ASP A 80 4.19 -5.39 -2.02
C ASP A 80 3.79 -4.73 -3.36
N ILE A 81 4.59 -3.77 -3.83
CA ILE A 81 4.52 -3.24 -5.20
C ILE A 81 5.76 -3.75 -5.94
N VAL A 82 5.59 -4.75 -6.80
CA VAL A 82 6.71 -5.48 -7.41
C VAL A 82 7.18 -4.89 -8.75
N GLU A 83 6.27 -4.29 -9.51
CA GLU A 83 6.57 -3.64 -10.79
C GLU A 83 5.78 -2.34 -10.96
N LEU A 84 6.38 -1.35 -11.63
CA LEU A 84 5.72 -0.11 -12.05
C LEU A 84 5.73 0.00 -13.57
N TYR A 85 4.60 0.43 -14.14
CA TYR A 85 4.50 0.81 -15.55
C TYR A 85 4.26 2.31 -15.73
N GLU A 86 3.67 2.93 -14.70
CA GLU A 86 3.53 4.37 -14.51
C GLU A 86 3.75 4.66 -13.02
N THR A 87 4.07 5.90 -12.64
CA THR A 87 4.15 6.28 -11.21
C THR A 87 2.81 6.00 -10.53
N ILE A 88 2.83 5.18 -9.48
CA ILE A 88 1.63 4.90 -8.70
C ILE A 88 1.46 5.96 -7.63
N ARG A 89 0.22 6.44 -7.48
CA ARG A 89 -0.22 7.21 -6.32
C ARG A 89 -1.49 6.60 -5.76
N GLY A 90 -1.62 6.61 -4.45
CA GLY A 90 -2.83 6.18 -3.79
C GLY A 90 -2.95 6.70 -2.38
N PHE A 91 -4.05 6.33 -1.75
CA PHE A 91 -4.17 6.40 -0.30
C PHE A 91 -4.43 5.01 0.24
N PHE A 92 -4.03 4.79 1.48
CA PHE A 92 -4.27 3.56 2.21
C PHE A 92 -5.02 3.87 3.50
N THR A 93 -5.74 2.87 4.00
CA THR A 93 -6.29 2.89 5.34
C THR A 93 -6.15 1.52 5.97
N GLU A 94 -5.67 1.50 7.20
CA GLU A 94 -5.78 0.34 8.08
C GLU A 94 -7.07 0.51 8.89
N THR A 95 -7.79 -0.58 9.14
CA THR A 95 -9.13 -0.47 9.74
C THR A 95 -9.06 0.00 11.18
N GLY A 96 -8.85 -0.89 12.14
CA GLY A 96 -8.93 -0.57 13.56
C GLY A 96 -8.31 -1.69 14.35
N LEU A 97 -6.97 -1.76 14.27
CA LEU A 97 -6.08 -2.75 14.88
C LEU A 97 -6.72 -3.54 16.01
N PRO A 98 -6.83 -4.87 15.89
CA PRO A 98 -7.35 -5.73 16.96
C PRO A 98 -6.61 -5.50 18.28
N ALA A 99 -7.32 -5.68 19.40
CA ALA A 99 -6.73 -5.51 20.73
C ALA A 99 -5.47 -6.39 20.89
N GLY A 100 -4.31 -5.74 21.11
CA GLY A 100 -3.02 -6.41 21.24
C GLY A 100 -2.25 -6.65 19.94
N GLY A 101 -2.77 -6.20 18.79
CA GLY A 101 -2.05 -6.21 17.52
C GLY A 101 -0.86 -5.26 17.51
N ARG A 102 0.11 -5.53 16.65
CA ARG A 102 1.30 -4.69 16.43
C ARG A 102 0.99 -3.61 15.38
N VAL A 103 1.49 -2.40 15.63
CA VAL A 103 1.33 -1.24 14.74
C VAL A 103 2.49 -1.17 13.73
N GLY A 104 2.20 -0.70 12.52
CA GLY A 104 3.19 -0.43 11.48
C GLY A 104 3.48 -1.63 10.60
N HIS A 105 4.50 -1.49 9.75
CA HIS A 105 4.92 -2.53 8.83
C HIS A 105 5.58 -3.67 9.60
N LEU A 106 5.12 -4.89 9.39
CA LEU A 106 5.72 -6.11 9.92
C LEU A 106 6.38 -6.88 8.78
N HIS A 107 7.58 -7.39 9.03
CA HIS A 107 8.40 -8.04 8.01
C HIS A 107 8.68 -9.49 8.39
N ALA A 108 8.80 -10.37 7.39
CA ALA A 108 9.17 -11.75 7.64
C ALA A 108 10.68 -11.90 7.95
N ASN A 109 11.51 -10.98 7.45
CA ASN A 109 12.96 -10.97 7.61
C ASN A 109 13.55 -9.56 7.38
N GLU A 110 14.86 -9.41 7.55
CA GLU A 110 15.57 -8.13 7.38
C GLU A 110 15.66 -7.64 5.92
N GLU A 111 15.60 -8.55 4.93
CA GLU A 111 15.62 -8.19 3.52
C GLU A 111 14.32 -7.51 3.12
N ASP A 112 13.18 -8.07 3.54
CA ASP A 112 11.86 -7.46 3.38
C ASP A 112 11.82 -6.09 4.05
N ALA A 113 12.38 -5.96 5.27
CA ALA A 113 12.43 -4.69 6.01
C ALA A 113 13.34 -3.62 5.39
N ALA A 114 14.40 -4.01 4.68
CA ALA A 114 15.27 -3.08 3.98
C ALA A 114 14.56 -2.42 2.78
N GLY A 115 13.53 -3.09 2.26
CA GLY A 115 12.82 -2.74 1.04
C GLY A 115 13.70 -2.77 -0.20
N HIS A 116 13.07 -2.58 -1.35
CA HIS A 116 13.73 -2.65 -2.64
C HIS A 116 13.37 -1.44 -3.51
N VAL A 117 14.16 -1.23 -4.56
CA VAL A 117 13.74 -0.36 -5.67
C VAL A 117 12.69 -1.12 -6.45
N VAL A 118 11.54 -0.50 -6.69
CA VAL A 118 10.49 -1.12 -7.49
C VAL A 118 10.87 -1.01 -8.97
N THR A 119 10.84 -2.13 -9.69
CA THR A 119 11.32 -2.16 -11.06
C THR A 119 10.35 -1.44 -11.99
N ALA A 120 10.83 -0.40 -12.69
CA ALA A 120 10.08 0.27 -13.74
C ALA A 120 10.24 -0.47 -15.08
N LEU A 121 9.12 -0.81 -15.71
CA LEU A 121 9.07 -1.58 -16.96
C LEU A 121 8.10 -0.92 -17.96
N PRO A 122 8.23 -1.20 -19.27
CA PRO A 122 7.20 -0.86 -20.24
C PRO A 122 5.86 -1.55 -19.91
N LEU A 123 4.74 -0.93 -20.30
CA LEU A 123 3.41 -1.52 -20.09
C LEU A 123 3.29 -2.87 -20.83
N PRO A 124 2.96 -3.98 -20.13
CA PRO A 124 2.80 -5.28 -20.75
C PRO A 124 1.63 -5.33 -21.74
N ALA A 125 1.76 -6.16 -22.78
CA ALA A 125 0.72 -6.31 -23.81
C ALA A 125 -0.57 -6.97 -23.28
N ASP A 126 -0.46 -7.74 -22.20
CA ASP A 126 -1.56 -8.39 -21.48
C ASP A 126 -2.12 -7.54 -20.34
N PHE A 127 -1.62 -6.31 -20.15
CA PHE A 127 -2.15 -5.43 -19.12
C PHE A 127 -3.63 -5.11 -19.41
N PRO A 128 -4.54 -5.31 -18.44
CA PRO A 128 -5.98 -5.20 -18.68
C PRO A 128 -6.37 -3.76 -19.01
N ALA A 129 -7.02 -3.56 -20.16
CA ALA A 129 -7.68 -2.31 -20.48
C ALA A 129 -8.96 -2.17 -19.65
N ARG A 130 -9.18 -1.00 -19.07
CA ARG A 130 -10.44 -0.63 -18.40
C ARG A 130 -11.07 0.55 -19.13
N ALA A 131 -12.40 0.50 -19.23
CA ALA A 131 -13.23 1.50 -19.91
C ALA A 131 -13.47 2.73 -19.03
#